data_AF-A0A3L6RBZ5-F1
#
_entry.id   AF-A0A3L6RBZ5-F1
#
_cell.length_a   1.000
_cell.length_b   1.000
_cell.length_c   1.000
_cell.angle_alpha   90.00
_cell.angle_beta   90.00
_cell.angle_gamma   90.00
#
_symmetry.space_group_name_H-M   'P 1'
#
loop_
_entity.id
_entity.type
_entity.pdbx_description
1 polymer ?
#
loop_
_entity_poly.entity_id
_entity_poly.type
_entity_poly.pdbx_seq_one_letter_code
_entity_poly.pdbx_strand_id
1 'polypeptide(L)'
;MSKTVSAIELAEIGVKLTASKTTRSCWLLNLAAFELCTGTTSRNQTENQAVCSYLAVFAMLMDREDDVHKLRSKRLVQGELTNKETLDFFKSLIKRISGGPLYIHIMEEIKDYKLKRWMWIKVHAFVYNNYKTIAALLSIVGVLVGMFKALFSIKQH
;
A
#
# COMPACT_ATOMS: atom_id res chain seq x y z
N MET A 1 -11.97 -14.98 18.74
CA MET A 1 -12.48 -13.80 19.49
C MET A 1 -13.62 -13.19 18.69
N SER A 2 -14.80 -13.00 19.27
CA SER A 2 -15.95 -12.42 18.52
C SER A 2 -15.65 -10.96 18.14
N LYS A 3 -16.01 -10.53 16.92
CA LYS A 3 -15.81 -9.15 16.45
C LYS A 3 -16.39 -8.11 17.42
N THR A 4 -17.47 -8.46 18.12
CA THR A 4 -18.12 -7.63 19.15
C THR A 4 -17.24 -7.40 20.38
N VAL A 5 -16.45 -8.39 20.80
CA VAL A 5 -15.52 -8.27 21.94
C VAL A 5 -14.39 -7.31 21.59
N SER A 6 -13.86 -7.41 20.37
CA SER A 6 -12.78 -6.53 19.90
C SER A 6 -13.21 -5.07 19.79
N ALA A 7 -14.45 -4.83 19.36
CA ALA A 7 -15.00 -3.49 19.24
C ALA A 7 -15.20 -2.81 20.62
N ILE A 8 -15.65 -3.58 21.61
CA ILE A 8 -15.82 -3.08 22.99
C ILE A 8 -14.46 -2.72 23.60
N GLU A 9 -13.44 -3.57 23.45
CA GLU A 9 -12.10 -3.28 23.96
C GLU A 9 -11.46 -2.06 23.29
N LEU A 10 -11.66 -1.87 21.97
CA LEU A 10 -11.16 -0.69 21.26
C LEU A 10 -11.86 0.60 21.70
N ALA A 11 -13.17 0.54 21.97
CA ALA A 11 -13.92 1.66 22.51
C ALA A 11 -13.45 2.02 23.93
N GLU A 12 -13.19 1.03 24.79
CA GLU A 12 -12.66 1.26 26.14
C GLU A 12 -11.26 1.91 26.11
N ILE A 13 -10.37 1.45 25.22
CA ILE A 13 -9.06 2.06 25.00
C ILE A 13 -9.22 3.50 24.51
N GLY A 14 -10.14 3.75 23.57
CA GLY A 14 -10.43 5.08 23.05
C GLY A 14 -10.94 6.06 24.12
N VAL A 15 -11.85 5.62 25.00
CA VAL A 15 -12.32 6.41 26.15
C VAL A 15 -11.19 6.71 27.12
N LYS A 16 -10.34 5.73 27.43
CA LYS A 16 -9.20 5.90 28.35
C LYS A 16 -8.15 6.88 27.80
N LEU A 17 -7.88 6.85 26.50
CA LEU A 17 -6.99 7.81 25.85
C LEU A 17 -7.62 9.21 25.78
N THR A 18 -8.94 9.32 25.67
CA THR A 18 -9.66 10.61 25.64
C THR A 18 -9.47 11.36 26.96
N ALA A 19 -9.46 10.63 28.07
CA ALA A 19 -9.13 11.18 29.40
C ALA A 19 -7.66 11.63 29.52
N SER A 20 -6.75 11.10 28.68
CA SER A 20 -5.31 11.37 28.70
C SER A 20 -4.88 12.56 27.80
N LYS A 21 -5.82 13.34 27.25
CA LYS A 21 -5.59 14.48 26.33
C LYS A 21 -4.90 14.16 24.98
N THR A 22 -4.67 12.89 24.63
CA THR A 22 -4.10 12.51 23.31
C THR A 22 -5.18 12.49 22.24
N THR A 23 -5.79 13.65 21.97
CA THR A 23 -7.03 13.78 21.18
C THR A 23 -6.97 13.06 19.84
N ARG A 24 -5.93 13.25 19.02
CA ARG A 24 -5.86 12.67 17.67
C ARG A 24 -5.87 11.13 17.64
N SER A 25 -5.15 10.47 18.55
CA SER A 25 -5.09 8.99 18.61
C SER A 25 -6.43 8.39 19.07
N CYS A 26 -7.19 9.11 19.90
CA CYS A 26 -8.51 8.68 20.37
C CYS A 26 -9.53 8.63 19.24
N TRP A 27 -9.50 9.62 18.35
CA TRP A 27 -10.47 9.72 17.25
C TRP A 27 -10.28 8.57 16.27
N LEU A 28 -9.03 8.20 15.98
CA LEU A 28 -8.73 7.05 15.10
C LEU A 28 -9.21 5.73 15.69
N LEU A 29 -9.01 5.51 17.00
CA LEU A 29 -9.48 4.29 17.67
C LEU A 29 -11.00 4.24 17.80
N ASN A 30 -11.63 5.36 18.15
CA ASN A 30 -13.09 5.46 18.23
C ASN A 30 -13.71 5.24 16.85
N LEU A 31 -13.07 5.73 15.78
CA LEU A 31 -13.51 5.50 14.41
C LEU A 31 -13.33 4.02 14.00
N ALA A 32 -12.23 3.38 14.36
CA ALA A 32 -12.02 1.94 14.13
C ALA A 32 -13.02 1.08 14.92
N ALA A 33 -13.30 1.44 16.18
CA ALA A 33 -14.31 0.77 17.00
C ALA A 33 -15.72 0.95 16.41
N PHE A 34 -16.06 2.17 15.98
CA PHE A 34 -17.32 2.46 15.30
C PHE A 34 -17.45 1.67 13.99
N GLU A 35 -16.38 1.58 13.20
CA GLU A 35 -16.33 0.79 11.97
C GLU A 35 -16.58 -0.70 12.23
N LEU A 36 -15.98 -1.26 13.30
CA LEU A 36 -16.22 -2.64 13.71
C LEU A 36 -17.65 -2.87 14.21
N CYS A 37 -18.23 -1.92 14.96
CA CYS A 37 -19.61 -2.00 15.43
C CYS A 37 -20.60 -1.96 14.25
N THR A 38 -20.45 -1.01 13.33
CA THR A 38 -21.37 -0.81 12.20
C THR A 38 -21.19 -1.86 11.09
N GLY A 39 -19.98 -2.37 10.89
CA GLY A 39 -19.69 -3.45 9.94
C GLY A 39 -20.35 -4.79 10.29
N THR A 40 -20.79 -4.99 11.54
CA THR A 40 -21.55 -6.21 11.93
C THR A 40 -23.04 -6.17 11.57
N THR A 41 -23.60 -5.00 11.28
CA THR A 41 -25.04 -4.81 11.00
C THR A 41 -25.34 -4.80 9.50
N SER A 42 -24.35 -4.53 8.65
CA SER A 42 -24.52 -4.48 7.19
C SER A 42 -24.21 -5.83 6.53
N ARG A 43 -25.12 -6.30 5.65
CA ARG A 43 -24.98 -7.56 4.86
C ARG A 43 -23.81 -7.51 3.87
N ASN A 44 -23.33 -6.30 3.53
CA ASN A 44 -22.11 -6.08 2.73
C ASN A 44 -20.93 -5.85 3.68
N GLN A 45 -20.47 -6.94 4.31
CA GLN A 45 -19.44 -6.96 5.36
C GLN A 45 -18.03 -6.52 4.89
N THR A 46 -17.86 -6.30 3.60
CA THR A 46 -16.57 -6.37 2.90
C THR A 46 -16.04 -4.99 2.50
N GLU A 47 -16.93 -4.00 2.34
CA GLU A 47 -16.61 -2.73 1.68
C GLU A 47 -16.33 -1.58 2.66
N ASN A 48 -16.73 -1.72 3.93
CA ASN A 48 -16.73 -0.62 4.90
C ASN A 48 -15.72 -0.80 6.03
N GLN A 49 -14.54 -1.41 5.77
CA GLN A 49 -13.44 -1.51 6.75
C GLN A 49 -12.24 -0.63 6.37
N ALA A 50 -12.49 0.59 5.90
CA ALA A 50 -11.46 1.48 5.39
C ALA A 50 -10.44 1.89 6.48
N VAL A 51 -10.91 2.17 7.68
CA VAL A 51 -10.09 2.64 8.80
C VAL A 51 -9.24 1.50 9.35
N CYS A 52 -9.81 0.32 9.58
CA CYS A 52 -9.06 -0.86 10.01
C CYS A 52 -8.06 -1.31 8.93
N SER A 53 -8.43 -1.24 7.65
CA SER A 53 -7.51 -1.53 6.54
C SER A 53 -6.30 -0.60 6.56
N TYR A 54 -6.56 0.71 6.69
CA TYR A 54 -5.52 1.72 6.75
C TYR A 54 -4.58 1.51 7.94
N LEU A 55 -5.14 1.30 9.13
CA LEU A 55 -4.37 1.03 10.36
C LEU A 55 -3.54 -0.26 10.24
N ALA A 56 -4.07 -1.31 9.60
CA ALA A 56 -3.34 -2.55 9.35
C ALA A 56 -2.15 -2.35 8.39
N VAL A 57 -2.29 -1.48 7.37
CA VAL A 57 -1.17 -1.12 6.49
C VAL A 57 -0.07 -0.40 7.28
N PHE A 58 -0.41 0.55 8.14
CA PHE A 58 0.59 1.22 8.99
C PHE A 58 1.29 0.27 9.94
N ALA A 59 0.54 -0.64 10.57
CA ALA A 59 1.12 -1.66 11.44
C ALA A 59 2.08 -2.57 10.67
N MET A 60 1.75 -2.95 9.43
CA MET A 60 2.63 -3.76 8.57
C MET A 60 3.94 -3.04 8.23
N LEU A 61 3.92 -1.71 8.12
CA LEU A 61 5.11 -0.91 7.84
C LEU A 61 6.01 -0.69 9.06
N MET A 62 5.63 -1.17 10.25
CA MET A 62 6.32 -0.91 11.53
C MET A 62 6.68 -2.22 12.26
N ASP A 63 7.88 -2.75 12.00
CA ASP A 63 8.37 -3.95 12.71
C ASP A 63 9.25 -3.57 13.91
N ARG A 64 10.13 -2.58 13.70
CA ARG A 64 11.07 -2.03 14.68
C ARG A 64 10.88 -0.52 14.91
N GLU A 65 11.47 0.02 15.98
CA GLU A 65 11.36 1.45 16.32
C GLU A 65 11.90 2.37 15.21
N ASP A 66 12.95 1.93 14.50
CA ASP A 66 13.50 2.65 13.34
C ASP A 66 12.52 2.81 12.18
N ASP A 67 11.61 1.84 11.99
CA ASP A 67 10.58 1.93 10.95
C ASP A 67 9.60 3.06 11.29
N VAL A 68 9.23 3.19 12.56
CA VAL A 68 8.42 4.31 13.06
C VAL A 68 9.16 5.62 12.83
N HIS A 69 10.44 5.70 13.18
CA HIS A 69 11.26 6.89 12.92
C HIS A 69 11.26 7.26 11.44
N LYS A 70 11.41 6.30 10.54
CA LYS A 70 11.41 6.51 9.08
C LYS A 70 10.06 6.95 8.54
N LEU A 71 8.96 6.46 9.11
CA LEU A 71 7.61 6.92 8.76
C LEU A 71 7.36 8.36 9.24
N ARG A 72 7.88 8.73 10.42
CA ARG A 72 7.78 10.10 10.95
C ARG A 72 8.63 11.09 10.14
N SER A 73 9.83 10.71 9.71
CA SER A 73 10.67 11.57 8.86
C SER A 73 10.01 11.87 7.51
N LYS A 74 9.14 10.99 7.05
CA LYS A 74 8.30 11.17 5.85
C LYS A 74 6.94 11.81 6.13
N ARG A 75 6.69 12.21 7.38
CA ARG A 75 5.42 12.80 7.85
C ARG A 75 4.19 11.90 7.69
N LEU A 76 4.40 10.60 7.50
CA LEU A 76 3.33 9.61 7.33
C LEU A 76 2.67 9.23 8.66
N VAL A 77 3.45 9.22 9.74
CA VAL A 77 2.96 9.04 11.11
C VAL A 77 3.37 10.25 11.92
N GLN A 78 2.43 10.81 12.68
CA GLN A 78 2.64 11.96 13.54
C GLN A 78 1.86 11.76 14.83
N GLY A 79 2.40 12.23 15.95
CA GLY A 79 1.76 12.08 17.25
C GLY A 79 2.65 12.57 18.37
N GLU A 80 2.13 12.57 19.59
CA GLU A 80 2.89 12.97 20.78
C GLU A 80 3.65 11.80 21.41
N LEU A 81 3.24 10.57 21.09
CA LEU A 81 3.92 9.35 21.53
C LEU A 81 5.34 9.27 20.98
N THR A 82 6.25 8.72 21.78
CA THR A 82 7.60 8.32 21.35
C THR A 82 7.53 7.24 20.27
N ASN A 83 8.64 6.97 19.58
CA ASN A 83 8.67 5.94 18.55
C ASN A 83 8.36 4.55 19.12
N LYS A 84 8.95 4.22 20.27
CA LYS A 84 8.64 2.99 21.01
C LYS A 84 7.17 2.88 21.40
N GLU A 85 6.59 3.91 22.02
CA GLU A 85 5.17 3.89 22.41
C GLU A 85 4.24 3.76 21.21
N THR A 86 4.59 4.40 20.09
CA THR A 86 3.85 4.28 18.83
C THR A 86 3.91 2.84 18.29
N LEU A 87 5.09 2.21 18.31
CA LEU A 87 5.25 0.82 17.88
C LEU A 87 4.43 -0.13 18.75
N ASP A 88 4.52 0.01 20.07
CA ASP A 88 3.78 -0.82 21.03
C ASP A 88 2.26 -0.64 20.87
N PHE A 89 1.82 0.59 20.62
CA PHE A 89 0.44 0.90 20.28
C PHE A 89 -0.04 0.13 19.05
N PHE A 90 0.68 0.19 17.93
CA PHE A 90 0.29 -0.51 16.70
C PHE A 90 0.37 -2.04 16.84
N LYS A 91 1.35 -2.58 17.58
CA LYS A 91 1.44 -4.02 17.88
C LYS A 91 0.30 -4.51 18.77
N SER A 92 -0.21 -3.67 19.66
CA SER A 92 -1.42 -3.96 20.44
C SER A 92 -2.68 -3.86 19.57
N LEU A 93 -2.75 -2.83 18.73
CA LEU A 93 -3.88 -2.55 17.84
C LEU A 93 -4.13 -3.69 16.83
N ILE A 94 -3.09 -4.17 16.15
CA ILE A 94 -3.22 -5.23 15.12
C ILE A 94 -3.76 -6.56 15.68
N LYS A 95 -3.61 -6.81 16.99
CA LYS A 95 -4.23 -7.98 17.64
C LYS A 95 -5.75 -7.87 17.75
N ARG A 96 -6.28 -6.66 17.63
CA ARG A 96 -7.70 -6.31 17.84
C ARG A 96 -8.40 -5.89 16.55
N ILE A 97 -7.67 -5.48 15.52
CA ILE A 97 -8.25 -5.16 14.21
C ILE A 97 -7.95 -6.27 13.19
N SER A 98 -8.89 -6.51 12.29
CA SER A 98 -8.63 -7.25 11.05
C SER A 98 -8.60 -6.21 9.92
N GLY A 99 -7.57 -6.27 9.07
CA GLY A 99 -7.44 -5.35 7.94
C GLY A 99 -8.55 -5.52 6.90
N GLY A 100 -9.26 -6.64 6.89
CA GLY A 100 -10.37 -6.85 5.96
C GLY A 100 -9.95 -6.86 4.47
N PRO A 101 -10.93 -6.81 3.56
CA PRO A 101 -10.73 -6.99 2.11
C PRO A 101 -9.94 -5.86 1.45
N LEU A 102 -10.14 -4.61 1.87
CA LEU A 102 -9.41 -3.47 1.32
C LEU A 102 -7.92 -3.53 1.69
N TYR A 103 -7.55 -3.99 2.89
CA TYR A 103 -6.15 -4.29 3.23
C TYR A 103 -5.52 -5.31 2.26
N ILE A 104 -6.24 -6.40 1.96
CA ILE A 104 -5.75 -7.44 1.04
C ILE A 104 -5.51 -6.83 -0.34
N HIS A 105 -6.48 -6.06 -0.84
CA HIS A 105 -6.38 -5.40 -2.13
C HIS A 105 -5.18 -4.43 -2.21
N ILE A 106 -4.99 -3.58 -1.19
CA ILE A 106 -3.83 -2.67 -1.11
C ILE A 106 -2.53 -3.48 -1.12
N MET A 107 -2.47 -4.61 -0.44
CA MET A 107 -1.27 -5.44 -0.40
C MET A 107 -0.96 -6.09 -1.76
N GLU A 108 -1.99 -6.50 -2.49
CA GLU A 108 -1.88 -7.01 -3.87
C GLU A 108 -1.38 -5.91 -4.82
N GLU A 109 -1.93 -4.70 -4.75
CA GLU A 109 -1.47 -3.56 -5.56
C GLU A 109 -0.01 -3.19 -5.26
N ILE A 110 0.39 -3.17 -3.99
CA ILE A 110 1.79 -2.92 -3.59
C ILE A 110 2.70 -4.00 -4.19
N LYS A 111 2.27 -5.26 -4.17
CA LYS A 111 3.05 -6.37 -4.73
C LYS A 111 3.17 -6.25 -6.25
N ASP A 112 2.08 -5.97 -6.95
CA ASP A 112 2.07 -5.77 -8.40
C ASP A 112 2.97 -4.60 -8.80
N TYR A 113 2.86 -3.46 -8.10
CA TYR A 113 3.73 -2.30 -8.32
C TYR A 113 5.22 -2.65 -8.18
N LYS A 114 5.59 -3.40 -7.14
CA LYS A 114 6.99 -3.84 -6.92
C LYS A 114 7.47 -4.74 -8.06
N LEU A 115 6.66 -5.72 -8.49
CA LEU A 115 7.00 -6.61 -9.59
C LEU A 115 7.16 -5.85 -10.89
N LYS A 116 6.19 -5.00 -11.24
CA LYS A 116 6.23 -4.14 -12.42
C LYS A 116 7.47 -3.25 -12.43
N ARG A 117 7.76 -2.57 -11.32
CA ARG A 117 8.95 -1.73 -11.19
C ARG A 117 10.25 -2.53 -11.39
N TRP A 118 10.35 -3.73 -10.81
CA TRP A 118 11.53 -4.57 -10.97
C TRP A 118 11.72 -5.05 -12.42
N MET A 119 10.64 -5.40 -13.10
CA MET A 119 10.67 -5.72 -14.53
C MET A 119 11.15 -4.53 -15.36
N TRP A 120 10.62 -3.32 -15.12
CA TRP A 120 11.06 -2.11 -15.81
C TRP A 120 12.54 -1.81 -15.59
N ILE A 121 13.05 -1.97 -14.37
CA ILE A 121 14.48 -1.79 -14.08
C ILE A 121 15.32 -2.77 -14.92
N LYS A 122 14.89 -4.03 -15.05
CA LYS A 122 15.58 -5.01 -15.91
C LYS A 122 15.52 -4.66 -17.39
N VAL A 123 14.36 -4.24 -17.89
CA VAL A 123 14.20 -3.81 -19.29
C VAL A 123 15.11 -2.62 -19.58
N HIS A 124 15.11 -1.61 -18.72
CA HIS A 124 15.99 -0.45 -18.87
C HIS A 124 17.47 -0.84 -18.82
N ALA A 125 17.87 -1.71 -17.90
CA ALA A 125 19.25 -2.21 -17.82
C ALA A 125 19.66 -2.97 -19.09
N PHE A 126 18.77 -3.81 -19.62
CA PHE A 126 19.00 -4.55 -20.86
C PHE A 126 19.19 -3.61 -22.06
N VAL A 127 18.26 -2.67 -22.25
CA VAL A 127 18.31 -1.69 -23.35
C VAL A 127 19.56 -0.83 -23.23
N TYR A 128 19.86 -0.32 -22.03
CA TYR A 128 21.03 0.51 -21.78
C TYR A 128 22.35 -0.23 -22.08
N ASN A 129 22.48 -1.49 -21.66
CA ASN A 129 23.71 -2.25 -21.90
C ASN A 129 23.88 -2.68 -23.37
N ASN A 130 22.79 -2.81 -24.13
CA ASN A 130 22.80 -3.33 -25.50
C ASN A 130 22.41 -2.27 -26.56
N TYR A 131 22.37 -0.99 -26.20
CA TYR A 131 21.79 0.06 -27.04
C TYR A 131 22.43 0.13 -28.44
N LYS A 132 23.75 -0.09 -28.56
CA LYS A 132 24.46 -0.09 -29.84
C LYS A 132 23.98 -1.22 -30.76
N THR A 133 23.85 -2.42 -30.21
CA THR A 133 23.37 -3.60 -30.93
C THR A 133 21.91 -3.41 -31.36
N ILE A 134 21.07 -2.88 -30.46
CA ILE A 134 19.66 -2.58 -30.75
C ILE A 134 19.56 -1.55 -31.87
N ALA A 135 20.33 -0.46 -31.81
CA ALA A 135 20.35 0.56 -32.84
C ALA A 135 20.79 0.01 -34.21
N ALA A 136 21.80 -0.86 -34.24
CA ALA A 136 22.25 -1.52 -35.45
C ALA A 136 21.15 -2.39 -36.07
N LEU A 137 20.48 -3.23 -35.26
CA LEU A 137 19.37 -4.07 -35.73
C LEU A 137 18.19 -3.22 -36.24
N LEU A 138 17.81 -2.16 -35.52
CA LEU A 138 16.76 -1.24 -35.97
C LEU A 138 17.13 -0.54 -37.28
N SER A 139 18.39 -0.20 -37.49
CA SER A 139 18.87 0.38 -38.75
C SER A 139 18.72 -0.62 -39.91
N ILE A 140 19.10 -1.88 -39.71
CA ILE A 140 18.96 -2.93 -40.75
C ILE A 140 17.48 -3.13 -41.11
N VAL A 141 16.61 -3.22 -40.11
CA VAL A 141 15.16 -3.35 -40.32
C VAL A 141 14.60 -2.14 -41.07
N GLY A 142 15.04 -0.92 -40.73
CA GLY A 142 14.63 0.30 -41.41
C GLY A 142 14.96 0.29 -42.91
N VAL A 143 16.16 -0.18 -43.27
CA VAL A 143 16.56 -0.33 -44.67
C VAL A 143 15.67 -1.34 -45.39
N LEU A 144 15.43 -2.51 -44.79
CA LEU A 144 14.58 -3.56 -45.38
C LEU A 144 13.16 -3.05 -45.64
N VAL A 145 12.56 -2.37 -44.67
CA VAL A 145 11.22 -1.76 -44.83
C VAL A 145 11.21 -0.74 -45.97
N GLY A 146 12.23 0.10 -46.08
CA GLY A 146 12.38 1.05 -47.18
C GLY A 146 12.43 0.37 -48.56
N MET A 147 13.21 -0.72 -48.68
CA MET A 147 13.29 -1.50 -49.91
C MET A 147 11.96 -2.14 -50.29
N PHE A 148 11.27 -2.79 -49.34
CA PHE A 148 9.96 -3.38 -49.61
C PHE A 148 8.93 -2.34 -50.04
N LYS A 149 8.93 -1.15 -49.42
CA LYS A 149 8.04 -0.06 -49.81
C LYS A 149 8.30 0.41 -51.23
N ALA A 150 9.56 0.58 -51.62
CA ALA A 150 9.94 0.95 -52.98
C ALA A 150 9.49 -0.12 -54.00
N LEU A 151 9.72 -1.40 -53.71
CA LEU A 151 9.29 -2.52 -54.56
C LEU A 151 7.77 -2.58 -54.74
N PHE A 152 6.99 -2.40 -53.67
CA PHE A 152 5.52 -2.36 -53.76
C PHE A 152 5.02 -1.14 -54.53
N SER A 153 5.66 0.02 -54.37
CA SER A 153 5.29 1.25 -55.09
C SER A 153 5.51 1.11 -56.60
N ILE A 154 6.54 0.36 -57.02
CA ILE A 154 6.78 0.05 -58.44
C ILE A 154 5.73 -0.92 -58.98
N LYS A 155 5.20 -1.82 -58.15
CA LYS A 155 4.21 -2.83 -58.55
C LYS A 155 2.77 -2.30 -58.66
N GLN A 156 2.50 -1.06 -58.24
CA GLN A 156 1.18 -0.42 -58.25
C GLN A 156 0.93 0.49 -59.47
N HIS A 157 1.94 0.66 -60.34
CA HIS A 157 1.82 1.26 -61.67
C HIS A 157 1.81 0.16 -62.73
#